data_AF-A0A059ADY2-F1
#
_entry.id   AF-A0A059ADY2-F1
#
_cell.length_a   1.000
_cell.length_b   1.000
_cell.length_c   1.000
_cell.angle_alpha   90.00
_cell.angle_beta   90.00
_cell.angle_gamma   90.00
#
_symmetry.space_group_name_H-M   'P 1'
#
loop_
_entity.id
_entity.type
_entity.pdbx_description
1 polymer ?
#
loop_
_entity_poly.entity_id
_entity_poly.type
_entity_poly.pdbx_seq_one_letter_code
_entity_poly.pdbx_strand_id
1 'polypeptide(L)'
;ERKIIEVGSSNWQKACFVPTKSDALVVGFRKWLNKYAGGQVDWRGKFSGALPATPPREQLMDRYWSHVVNCHSCNVAYKGLNALEVTLQVLSVASLGVVAVAKKNAVSAIARTTLVVMAVVFFGASKWLAHFIYKNFRYHDYDHAFR
;
A
#
# COMPACT_ATOMS: atom_id res chain seq x y z
N GLU A 1 -14.79 13.06 10.32
CA GLU A 1 -15.79 13.28 11.40
C GLU A 1 -15.21 13.83 12.70
N ARG A 2 -14.31 13.17 13.46
CA ARG A 2 -13.84 13.73 14.76
C ARG A 2 -13.34 15.19 14.67
N LYS A 3 -12.45 15.46 13.72
CA LYS A 3 -11.97 16.83 13.43
C LYS A 3 -13.09 17.80 13.01
N ILE A 4 -14.15 17.30 12.36
CA ILE A 4 -15.31 18.11 11.96
C ILE A 4 -16.17 18.44 13.18
N ILE A 5 -16.32 17.52 14.12
CA ILE A 5 -17.01 17.74 15.41
C ILE A 5 -16.27 18.83 16.20
N GLU A 6 -14.94 18.77 16.27
CA GLU A 6 -14.10 19.75 16.97
C GLU A 6 -14.25 21.18 16.41
N VAL A 7 -14.27 21.34 15.08
CA VAL A 7 -14.41 22.68 14.44
C VAL A 7 -15.88 23.13 14.27
N GLY A 8 -16.83 22.21 14.44
CA GLY A 8 -18.27 22.39 14.19
C GLY A 8 -18.69 22.05 12.76
N SER A 9 -19.88 21.45 12.60
CA SER A 9 -20.43 20.99 11.31
C SER A 9 -20.59 22.10 10.26
N SER A 10 -20.85 23.34 10.68
CA SER A 10 -20.92 24.51 9.81
C SER A 10 -19.55 24.96 9.28
N ASN A 11 -18.47 24.63 9.98
CA ASN A 11 -17.08 24.98 9.65
C ASN A 11 -16.28 23.79 9.10
N TRP A 12 -16.94 22.73 8.63
CA TRP A 12 -16.29 21.47 8.24
C TRP A 12 -15.16 21.64 7.21
N GLN A 13 -15.21 22.68 6.36
CA GLN A 13 -14.15 22.99 5.39
C GLN A 13 -12.81 23.37 6.05
N LYS A 14 -12.81 23.81 7.32
CA LYS A 14 -11.57 24.04 8.08
C LYS A 14 -10.89 22.72 8.48
N ALA A 15 -11.64 21.63 8.54
CA ALA A 15 -11.13 20.30 8.89
C ALA A 15 -10.80 19.43 7.67
N CYS A 16 -11.38 19.72 6.49
CA CYS A 16 -11.22 18.93 5.28
C CYS A 16 -10.96 19.81 4.06
N PHE A 17 -9.87 19.52 3.35
CA PHE A 17 -9.55 20.14 2.07
C PHE A 17 -10.16 19.32 0.93
N VAL A 18 -11.06 19.94 0.14
CA VAL A 18 -11.82 19.30 -0.95
C VAL A 18 -11.71 20.11 -2.25
N PRO A 19 -10.52 20.15 -2.88
CA PRO A 19 -10.21 21.12 -3.94
C PRO A 19 -10.70 20.71 -5.33
N THR A 20 -11.11 19.45 -5.53
CA THR A 20 -11.31 18.89 -6.88
C THR A 20 -12.79 18.77 -7.24
N LYS A 21 -13.07 18.65 -8.56
CA LYS A 21 -14.42 18.36 -9.04
C LYS A 21 -14.97 17.02 -8.53
N SER A 22 -14.10 16.04 -8.28
CA SER A 22 -14.49 14.74 -7.71
C SER A 22 -15.10 14.88 -6.30
N ASP A 23 -14.80 15.98 -5.60
CA ASP A 23 -15.32 16.24 -4.25
C ASP A 23 -16.70 16.90 -4.24
N ALA A 24 -17.28 17.21 -5.41
CA ALA A 24 -18.54 17.95 -5.52
C ALA A 24 -19.70 17.27 -4.75
N LEU A 25 -19.75 15.94 -4.74
CA LEU A 25 -20.77 15.20 -4.00
C LEU A 25 -20.57 15.29 -2.49
N VAL A 26 -19.32 15.30 -2.00
CA VAL A 26 -19.01 15.50 -0.58
C VAL A 26 -19.47 16.89 -0.14
N VAL A 27 -19.14 17.92 -0.93
CA VAL A 27 -19.57 19.30 -0.68
C VAL A 27 -21.11 19.41 -0.71
N GLY A 28 -21.75 18.84 -1.72
CA GLY A 28 -23.21 18.85 -1.88
C GLY A 28 -23.92 18.18 -0.71
N PHE A 29 -23.45 17.00 -0.32
CA PHE A 29 -23.97 16.26 0.84
C PHE A 29 -23.83 17.09 2.13
N ARG A 30 -22.67 17.70 2.40
CA ARG A 30 -22.48 18.53 3.60
C ARG A 30 -23.38 19.77 3.62
N LYS A 31 -23.55 20.44 2.46
CA LYS A 31 -24.50 21.56 2.35
C LYS A 31 -25.93 21.12 2.64
N TRP A 32 -26.35 19.99 2.08
CA TRP A 32 -27.67 19.42 2.33
C TRP A 32 -27.86 19.05 3.81
N LEU A 33 -26.87 18.37 4.41
CA LEU A 33 -26.90 17.96 5.82
C LEU A 33 -27.03 19.16 6.76
N ASN A 34 -26.26 20.22 6.50
CA ASN A 34 -26.34 21.44 7.29
C ASN A 34 -27.68 22.16 7.12
N LYS A 35 -28.20 22.25 5.88
CA LYS A 35 -29.44 22.98 5.59
C LYS A 35 -30.69 22.26 6.09
N TYR A 36 -30.75 20.94 5.96
CA TYR A 36 -31.99 20.18 6.14
C TYR A 36 -31.97 19.23 7.34
N ALA A 37 -30.80 18.89 7.88
CA ALA A 37 -30.67 17.95 9.00
C ALA A 37 -29.97 18.57 10.23
N GLY A 38 -29.79 19.89 10.27
CA GLY A 38 -29.12 20.57 11.40
C GLY A 38 -27.63 20.20 11.53
N GLY A 39 -27.01 19.69 10.46
CA GLY A 39 -25.59 19.34 10.44
C GLY A 39 -25.23 18.01 11.11
N GLN A 40 -26.22 17.20 11.47
CA GLN A 40 -26.02 15.87 12.07
C GLN A 40 -27.09 14.88 11.63
N VAL A 41 -26.84 13.59 11.82
CA VAL A 41 -27.84 12.54 11.60
C VAL A 41 -28.63 12.33 12.88
N ASP A 42 -29.96 12.42 12.81
CA ASP A 42 -30.82 12.03 13.92
C ASP A 42 -30.92 10.50 14.00
N TRP A 43 -30.15 9.92 14.92
CA TRP A 43 -30.14 8.49 15.19
C TRP A 43 -31.34 8.02 16.02
N ARG A 44 -32.27 8.91 16.40
CA ARG A 44 -33.46 8.62 17.21
C ARG A 44 -33.18 7.80 18.46
N GLY A 45 -32.05 8.10 19.13
CA GLY A 45 -31.60 7.40 20.33
C GLY A 45 -31.06 5.98 20.12
N LYS A 46 -31.02 5.45 18.90
CA LYS A 46 -30.48 4.09 18.63
C LYS A 46 -28.96 4.03 18.65
N PHE A 47 -28.30 5.12 18.29
CA PHE A 47 -26.84 5.22 18.23
C PHE A 47 -26.39 6.53 18.88
N SER A 48 -25.27 6.49 19.60
CA SER A 48 -24.69 7.67 20.25
C SER A 48 -23.99 8.62 19.28
N GLY A 49 -23.82 8.22 18.01
CA GLY A 49 -22.99 8.94 17.04
C GLY A 49 -21.49 8.86 17.32
N ALA A 50 -21.07 8.17 18.39
CA ALA A 50 -19.67 7.95 18.70
C ALA A 50 -19.04 7.04 17.64
N LEU A 51 -17.92 7.48 17.08
CA LEU A 51 -17.15 6.66 16.16
C LEU A 51 -16.35 5.61 16.92
N PRO A 52 -16.19 4.40 16.36
CA PRO A 52 -15.23 3.44 16.90
C PRO A 52 -13.80 4.01 16.84
N ALA A 53 -12.89 3.35 17.56
CA ALA A 53 -11.48 3.64 17.47
C ALA A 53 -11.02 3.55 16.01
N THR A 54 -10.13 4.47 15.60
CA THR A 54 -9.56 4.43 14.24
C THR A 54 -8.70 3.19 14.14
N PRO A 55 -8.96 2.28 13.19
CA PRO A 55 -8.07 1.16 12.93
C PRO A 55 -6.65 1.64 12.55
N PRO A 56 -5.62 0.78 12.66
CA PRO A 56 -4.29 1.10 12.19
C PRO A 56 -4.30 1.58 10.72
N ARG A 57 -3.41 2.52 10.37
CA ARG A 57 -3.33 3.05 8.99
C ARG A 57 -3.11 1.95 7.96
N GLU A 58 -2.33 0.93 8.31
CA GLU A 58 -2.08 -0.24 7.47
C GLU A 58 -3.36 -0.95 7.06
N GLN A 59 -4.32 -1.09 7.99
CA GLN A 59 -5.62 -1.69 7.70
C GLN A 59 -6.50 -0.75 6.88
N LEU A 60 -6.48 0.55 7.17
CA LEU A 60 -7.29 1.54 6.45
C LEU A 60 -6.84 1.75 5.00
N MET A 61 -5.53 1.64 4.76
CA MET A 61 -4.91 1.83 3.45
C MET A 61 -4.45 0.51 2.84
N ASP A 62 -5.06 -0.61 3.27
CA ASP A 62 -4.82 -1.92 2.67
C ASP A 62 -5.39 -1.92 1.25
N ARG A 63 -4.49 -1.93 0.27
CA ARG A 63 -4.85 -1.99 -1.15
C ARG A 63 -5.09 -3.41 -1.61
N TYR A 64 -4.49 -4.40 -0.94
CA TYR A 64 -4.53 -5.77 -1.41
C TYR A 64 -5.95 -6.32 -1.37
N TRP A 65 -6.58 -6.25 -0.20
CA TRP A 65 -7.95 -6.69 0.03
C TRP A 65 -8.98 -5.73 -0.55
N SER A 66 -8.73 -4.43 -0.48
CA SER A 66 -9.69 -3.43 -0.99
C SER A 66 -9.75 -3.38 -2.52
N HIS A 67 -8.67 -3.77 -3.21
CA HIS A 67 -8.57 -3.60 -4.66
C HIS A 67 -7.88 -4.75 -5.39
N VAL A 68 -6.62 -5.07 -5.04
CA VAL A 68 -5.77 -5.97 -5.84
C VAL A 68 -6.40 -7.35 -6.03
N VAL A 69 -6.97 -7.94 -4.98
CA VAL A 69 -7.59 -9.27 -5.04
C VAL A 69 -8.82 -9.31 -5.98
N ASN A 70 -9.55 -8.20 -6.07
CA ASN A 70 -10.78 -8.07 -6.86
C ASN A 70 -10.53 -7.56 -8.29
N CYS A 71 -9.35 -7.00 -8.56
CA CYS A 71 -8.98 -6.49 -9.88
C CYS A 71 -8.12 -7.50 -10.64
N HIS A 72 -8.62 -8.03 -11.76
CA HIS A 72 -7.92 -9.07 -12.52
C HIS A 72 -6.50 -8.66 -12.94
N SER A 73 -6.32 -7.46 -13.51
CA SER A 73 -5.01 -6.99 -13.99
C SER A 73 -4.02 -6.83 -12.83
N CYS A 74 -4.44 -6.21 -11.72
CA CYS A 74 -3.60 -6.03 -10.54
C CYS A 74 -3.27 -7.37 -9.87
N ASN A 75 -4.23 -8.30 -9.79
CA ASN A 75 -4.02 -9.62 -9.20
C ASN A 75 -3.00 -10.44 -10.01
N VAL A 76 -3.13 -10.44 -11.34
CA VAL A 76 -2.18 -11.11 -12.24
C VAL A 76 -0.79 -10.50 -12.10
N ALA A 77 -0.68 -9.16 -12.13
CA ALA A 77 0.59 -8.48 -11.93
C ALA A 77 1.20 -8.81 -10.56
N TYR A 78 0.42 -8.76 -9.48
CA TYR A 78 0.87 -9.10 -8.14
C TYR A 78 1.41 -10.53 -8.07
N LYS A 79 0.68 -11.52 -8.57
CA LYS A 79 1.12 -12.93 -8.60
C LYS A 79 2.40 -13.11 -9.42
N GLY A 80 2.45 -12.51 -10.62
CA GLY A 80 3.62 -12.59 -11.49
C GLY A 80 4.88 -11.97 -10.87
N LEU A 81 4.74 -10.80 -10.25
CA LEU A 81 5.87 -10.13 -9.58
C LEU A 81 6.34 -10.89 -8.33
N ASN A 82 5.43 -11.48 -7.53
CA ASN A 82 5.82 -12.34 -6.41
C ASN A 82 6.54 -13.61 -6.90
N ALA A 83 6.06 -14.22 -7.99
CA ALA A 83 6.75 -15.37 -8.58
C ALA A 83 8.16 -15.01 -9.06
N LEU A 84 8.32 -13.83 -9.68
CA LEU A 84 9.63 -13.31 -10.09
C LEU A 84 10.54 -13.04 -8.87
N GLU A 85 10.01 -12.45 -7.79
CA GLU A 85 10.74 -12.21 -6.55
C GLU A 85 11.37 -13.51 -6.01
N VAL A 86 10.56 -14.57 -5.93
CA VAL A 86 11.00 -15.90 -5.46
C VAL A 86 12.00 -16.52 -6.44
N THR A 87 11.74 -16.41 -7.74
CA THR A 87 12.65 -16.93 -8.77
C THR A 87 14.04 -16.31 -8.64
N LEU A 88 14.13 -15.00 -8.43
CA LEU A 88 15.39 -14.30 -8.21
C LEU A 88 16.12 -14.79 -6.94
N GLN A 89 15.40 -15.09 -5.85
CA GLN A 89 16.01 -15.66 -4.64
C GLN A 89 16.57 -17.06 -4.90
N VAL A 90 15.80 -17.90 -5.60
CA VAL A 90 16.23 -19.26 -5.96
C VAL A 90 17.49 -19.21 -6.84
N LEU A 91 17.50 -18.34 -7.86
CA LEU A 91 18.67 -18.17 -8.72
C LEU A 91 19.90 -17.69 -7.94
N SER A 92 19.72 -16.76 -6.99
CA SER A 92 20.80 -16.28 -6.13
C SER A 92 21.43 -17.43 -5.31
N VAL A 93 20.60 -18.21 -4.61
CA VAL A 93 21.06 -19.34 -3.80
C VAL A 93 21.68 -20.44 -4.67
N ALA A 94 21.09 -20.73 -5.83
CA ALA A 94 21.62 -21.71 -6.77
C ALA A 94 23.01 -21.31 -7.28
N SER A 95 23.23 -20.04 -7.63
CA SER A 95 24.54 -19.53 -8.03
C SER A 95 25.60 -19.71 -6.94
N LEU A 96 25.27 -19.43 -5.68
CA LEU A 96 26.18 -19.68 -4.55
C LEU A 96 26.43 -21.17 -4.33
N GLY A 97 25.41 -22.01 -4.46
CA GLY A 97 25.52 -23.47 -4.35
C GLY A 97 26.48 -24.06 -5.40
N VAL A 98 26.40 -23.59 -6.65
CA VAL A 98 27.33 -24.00 -7.71
C VAL A 98 28.77 -23.63 -7.34
N VAL A 99 29.01 -22.42 -6.85
CA VAL A 99 30.35 -21.98 -6.44
C VAL A 99 30.87 -22.81 -5.25
N ALA A 100 30.01 -23.17 -4.31
CA ALA A 100 30.37 -23.94 -3.11
C ALA A 100 30.76 -25.40 -3.42
N VAL A 101 30.07 -26.06 -4.36
CA VAL A 101 30.29 -27.47 -4.69
C VAL A 101 31.35 -27.65 -5.79
N ALA A 102 31.56 -26.65 -6.64
CA ALA A 102 32.51 -26.73 -7.74
C ALA A 102 33.96 -26.93 -7.26
N LYS A 103 34.63 -27.96 -7.80
CA LYS A 103 36.07 -28.17 -7.60
C LYS A 103 36.88 -27.00 -8.19
N LYS A 104 38.01 -26.63 -7.56
CA LYS A 104 38.85 -25.48 -7.95
C LYS A 104 39.24 -25.46 -9.42
N ASN A 105 39.44 -26.62 -10.03
CA ASN A 105 39.87 -26.76 -11.43
C ASN A 105 38.71 -26.94 -12.41
N ALA A 106 37.48 -27.12 -11.91
CA ALA A 106 36.30 -27.36 -12.75
C ALA A 106 35.65 -26.06 -13.25
N VAL A 107 35.87 -24.93 -12.57
CA VAL A 107 35.30 -23.62 -12.90
C VAL A 107 36.39 -22.58 -12.79
N SER A 108 36.60 -21.80 -13.86
CA SER A 108 37.61 -20.75 -13.89
C SER A 108 37.38 -19.69 -12.79
N ALA A 109 38.45 -19.01 -12.39
CA ALA A 109 38.35 -17.93 -11.41
C ALA A 109 37.37 -16.83 -11.85
N ILE A 110 37.39 -16.49 -13.15
CA ILE A 110 36.45 -15.53 -13.74
C ILE A 110 35.01 -16.00 -13.58
N ALA A 111 34.71 -17.25 -13.96
CA ALA A 111 33.35 -17.79 -13.85
C ALA A 111 32.85 -17.87 -12.39
N ARG A 112 33.73 -18.20 -11.44
CA ARG A 112 33.39 -18.17 -10.00
C ARG A 112 33.03 -16.76 -9.55
N THR A 113 33.86 -15.77 -9.87
CA THR A 113 33.61 -14.37 -9.52
C THR A 113 32.30 -13.88 -10.14
N THR A 114 32.04 -14.19 -11.41
CA THR A 114 30.79 -13.84 -12.09
C THR A 114 29.58 -14.44 -11.38
N LEU A 115 29.61 -15.72 -11.01
CA LEU A 115 28.51 -16.39 -10.29
C LEU A 115 28.23 -15.73 -8.93
N VAL A 116 29.27 -15.35 -8.19
CA VAL A 116 29.10 -14.64 -6.91
C VAL A 116 28.48 -13.27 -7.11
N VAL A 117 28.94 -12.49 -8.09
CA VAL A 117 28.38 -11.18 -8.42
C VAL A 117 26.90 -11.31 -8.84
N MET A 118 26.59 -12.28 -9.69
CA MET A 118 25.21 -12.57 -10.12
C MET A 118 24.31 -12.92 -8.93
N ALA A 119 24.80 -13.72 -7.98
CA ALA A 119 24.06 -14.06 -6.78
C ALA A 119 23.69 -12.82 -5.96
N VAL A 120 24.65 -11.90 -5.77
CA VAL A 120 24.43 -10.64 -5.03
C VAL A 120 23.41 -9.76 -5.76
N VAL A 121 23.54 -9.62 -7.07
CA VAL A 121 22.62 -8.81 -7.90
C VAL A 121 21.20 -9.37 -7.84
N PHE A 122 21.02 -10.69 -8.00
CA PHE A 122 19.69 -11.31 -7.92
C PHE A 122 19.06 -11.16 -6.55
N PHE A 123 19.83 -11.29 -5.47
CA PHE A 123 19.33 -11.06 -4.12
C PHE A 123 18.90 -9.60 -3.92
N GLY A 124 19.75 -8.65 -4.34
CA GLY A 124 19.43 -7.22 -4.27
C GLY A 124 18.18 -6.85 -5.07
N ALA A 125 18.07 -7.36 -6.30
CA ALA A 125 16.90 -7.16 -7.16
C ALA A 125 15.64 -7.76 -6.54
N SER A 126 15.72 -8.94 -5.92
CA SER A 126 14.60 -9.54 -5.20
C SER A 126 14.14 -8.69 -4.03
N LYS A 127 15.06 -8.18 -3.19
CA LYS A 127 14.70 -7.30 -2.05
C LYS A 127 14.09 -5.97 -2.50
N TRP A 128 14.63 -5.39 -3.57
CA TRP A 128 14.05 -4.21 -4.18
C TRP A 128 12.63 -4.48 -4.70
N LEU A 129 12.44 -5.62 -5.39
CA LEU A 129 11.14 -6.03 -5.93
C LEU A 129 10.13 -6.31 -4.82
N ALA A 130 10.52 -6.97 -3.73
CA ALA A 130 9.67 -7.20 -2.56
C ALA A 130 9.16 -5.87 -1.97
N HIS A 131 10.05 -4.89 -1.80
CA HIS A 131 9.67 -3.56 -1.34
C HIS A 131 8.76 -2.83 -2.33
N PHE A 132 9.05 -2.94 -3.64
CA PHE A 132 8.19 -2.40 -4.69
C PHE A 132 6.78 -3.02 -4.67
N ILE A 133 6.68 -4.35 -4.54
CA ILE A 133 5.42 -5.07 -4.44
C ILE A 133 4.64 -4.59 -3.21
N TYR A 134 5.28 -4.52 -2.05
CA TYR A 134 4.65 -4.06 -0.82
C TYR A 134 4.09 -2.64 -0.96
N LYS A 135 4.91 -1.71 -1.44
CA LYS A 135 4.55 -0.28 -1.56
C LYS A 135 3.43 -0.03 -2.57
N ASN A 136 3.34 -0.83 -3.63
CA ASN A 136 2.35 -0.60 -4.68
C ASN A 136 1.05 -1.39 -4.44
N PHE A 137 1.16 -2.65 -4.01
CA PHE A 137 0.03 -3.59 -3.97
C PHE A 137 -0.53 -3.85 -2.57
N ARG A 138 0.21 -3.56 -1.49
CA ARG A 138 -0.29 -3.79 -0.12
C ARG A 138 -0.59 -2.50 0.61
N TYR A 139 0.43 -1.68 0.85
CA TYR A 139 0.30 -0.48 1.66
C TYR A 139 1.14 0.64 1.09
N HIS A 140 0.54 1.81 1.01
CA HIS A 140 1.27 3.04 0.77
C HIS A 140 0.72 4.10 1.69
N ASP A 141 1.59 4.61 2.54
CA ASP A 141 1.19 5.73 3.38
C ASP A 141 1.14 7.00 2.54
N TYR A 142 0.03 7.73 2.66
CA TYR A 142 -0.08 9.08 2.12
C TYR A 142 -0.01 10.07 3.29
N ASP A 143 1.11 10.79 3.37
CA ASP A 143 1.19 11.96 4.21
C ASP A 143 0.80 13.20 3.39
N HIS A 144 -0.45 13.62 3.56
CA HIS A 144 -0.94 14.87 2.98
C HIS A 144 -0.68 16.09 3.88
N ALA A 145 -0.03 15.91 5.04
CA ALA A 145 0.15 16.96 6.05
C ALA A 145 1.33 17.90 5.77
N PHE A 146 2.23 17.54 4.84
CA PHE A 146 3.28 18.44 4.39
C PHE A 146 2.85 19.19 3.13
N ARG A 147 2.09 20.27 3.35
CA ARG A 147 1.93 21.36 2.39
C ARG A 147 1.92 22.69 3.12
#